data_AF-A0A7V9I3T2-F1
#
_entry.id   AF-A0A7V9I3T2-F1
#
_cell.length_a   1.000
_cell.length_b   1.000
_cell.length_c   1.000
_cell.angle_alpha   90.00
_cell.angle_beta   90.00
_cell.angle_gamma   90.00
#
_symmetry.space_group_name_H-M   'P 1'
#
loop_
_entity.id
_entity.type
_entity.pdbx_description
1 polymer ?
#
loop_
_entity_poly.entity_id
_entity_poly.type
_entity_poly.pdbx_seq_one_letter_code
_entity_poly.pdbx_strand_id
1 'polypeptide(L)'
;LPDAPRPDPDLCAPARFLGEYDNALLGHADRRRIIPEDFPWRAMLAPGRIVNNLLVDGVLRATWWIEREGKRRATLAIRPFRTLSTAERDEVADEARRMIEFAAAEAGARDVRFEAAVG
;
A
#
# COMPACT_ATOMS: atom_id res chain seq x y z
N LEU A 1 -1.93 5.26 -26.56
CA LEU A 1 -1.61 6.30 -27.57
C LEU A 1 -0.11 6.51 -27.57
N PRO A 2 0.57 6.37 -28.72
CA PRO A 2 2.03 6.54 -28.82
C PRO A 2 2.53 7.94 -28.43
N ASP A 3 1.74 8.97 -28.74
CA ASP A 3 2.10 10.40 -28.55
C ASP A 3 1.41 11.06 -27.36
N ALA A 4 0.77 10.28 -26.48
CA ALA A 4 0.20 10.85 -25.27
C ALA A 4 1.32 11.42 -24.38
N PRO A 5 1.16 12.64 -23.83
CA PRO A 5 2.15 13.22 -22.93
C PRO A 5 2.37 12.27 -21.75
N ARG A 6 3.63 11.92 -21.53
CA ARG A 6 4.02 11.11 -20.37
C ARG A 6 4.25 12.06 -19.20
N PRO A 7 3.97 11.63 -17.96
CA PRO A 7 4.45 12.34 -16.79
C PRO A 7 5.96 12.60 -16.91
N ASP A 8 6.41 13.71 -16.33
CA ASP A 8 7.83 13.99 -16.17
C ASP A 8 8.51 12.78 -15.49
N PRO A 9 9.63 12.26 -16.02
CA PRO A 9 10.34 11.14 -15.40
C PRO A 9 10.77 11.39 -13.95
N ASP A 10 10.94 12.65 -13.55
CA ASP A 10 11.34 13.04 -12.19
C ASP A 10 10.14 13.20 -11.25
N LEU A 11 8.90 13.04 -11.74
CA LEU A 11 7.71 13.08 -10.90
C LEU A 11 7.57 11.79 -10.11
N CYS A 12 7.61 11.90 -8.78
CA CYS A 12 7.32 10.77 -7.88
C CYS A 12 5.93 10.18 -8.16
N ALA A 13 5.87 8.86 -8.24
CA ALA A 13 4.61 8.17 -8.44
C ALA A 13 3.79 8.19 -7.13
N PRO A 14 2.49 8.49 -7.20
CA PRO A 14 1.68 8.58 -5.99
C PRO A 14 1.58 7.23 -5.27
N ALA A 15 1.43 7.26 -3.95
CA ALA A 15 1.14 6.08 -3.14
C ALA A 15 -0.17 5.40 -3.59
N ARG A 16 -0.17 4.05 -3.68
CA ARG A 16 -1.33 3.26 -4.15
C ARG A 16 -1.54 1.98 -3.36
N PHE A 17 -2.75 1.83 -2.80
CA PHE A 17 -3.22 0.60 -2.17
C PHE A 17 -3.73 -0.36 -3.24
N LEU A 18 -3.05 -1.48 -3.40
CA LEU A 18 -3.39 -2.56 -4.32
C LEU A 18 -4.07 -3.70 -3.57
N GLY A 19 -4.99 -4.40 -4.24
CA GLY A 19 -5.61 -5.61 -3.69
C GLY A 19 -4.64 -6.80 -3.61
N GLU A 20 -5.08 -7.87 -2.94
CA GLU A 20 -4.32 -9.11 -2.70
C GLU A 20 -3.74 -9.74 -3.98
N TYR A 21 -4.48 -9.69 -5.09
CA TYR A 21 -4.10 -10.31 -6.37
C TYR A 21 -3.97 -9.28 -7.49
N ASP A 22 -3.43 -8.11 -7.19
CA ASP A 22 -3.27 -7.07 -8.20
C ASP A 22 -2.33 -7.50 -9.33
N ASN A 23 -2.78 -7.29 -10.57
CA ASN A 23 -2.03 -7.68 -11.77
C ASN A 23 -0.67 -6.98 -11.88
N ALA A 24 -0.51 -5.80 -11.26
CA ALA A 24 0.77 -5.10 -11.24
C ALA A 24 1.90 -5.96 -10.62
N LEU A 25 1.57 -6.88 -9.72
CA LEU A 25 2.53 -7.76 -9.05
C LEU A 25 2.58 -9.18 -9.63
N LEU A 26 1.50 -9.64 -10.27
CA LEU A 26 1.35 -11.03 -10.70
C LEU A 26 1.42 -11.24 -12.22
N GLY A 27 1.08 -10.23 -13.02
CA GLY A 27 0.90 -10.36 -14.47
C GLY A 27 2.17 -10.26 -15.31
N HIS A 28 3.32 -9.97 -14.70
CA HIS A 28 4.58 -9.70 -15.41
C HIS A 28 5.72 -10.60 -14.94
N ALA A 29 6.45 -11.17 -15.90
CA ALA A 29 7.62 -12.01 -15.62
C ALA A 29 8.79 -11.19 -15.03
N ASP A 30 9.01 -9.96 -15.53
CA ASP A 30 9.95 -9.02 -14.95
C ASP A 30 9.21 -7.94 -14.15
N ARG A 31 9.44 -7.94 -12.84
CA ARG A 31 8.78 -7.04 -11.86
C ARG A 31 9.76 -6.21 -11.06
N ARG A 32 11.04 -6.13 -11.48
CA ARG A 32 12.11 -5.42 -10.75
C ARG A 32 11.89 -3.92 -10.64
N ARG A 33 11.00 -3.35 -11.48
CA ARG A 33 10.58 -1.94 -11.41
C ARG A 33 9.68 -1.64 -10.21
N ILE A 34 8.95 -2.65 -9.71
CA ILE A 34 7.99 -2.52 -8.62
C ILE A 34 8.51 -3.21 -7.37
N ILE A 35 9.15 -4.36 -7.51
CA ILE A 35 9.68 -5.14 -6.38
C ILE A 35 11.20 -4.91 -6.32
N PRO A 36 11.72 -4.33 -5.23
CA PRO A 36 13.16 -4.19 -5.01
C PRO A 36 13.90 -5.52 -5.13
N GLU A 37 15.15 -5.48 -5.57
CA GLU A 37 15.97 -6.69 -5.68
C GLU A 37 16.13 -7.39 -4.31
N ASP A 38 16.39 -6.61 -3.25
CA ASP A 38 16.56 -7.10 -1.88
C ASP A 38 15.24 -7.23 -1.10
N PHE A 39 14.14 -7.52 -1.79
CA PHE A 39 12.83 -7.55 -1.13
C PHE A 39 12.69 -8.66 -0.07
N PRO A 40 12.25 -8.35 1.17
CA PRO A 40 12.15 -9.32 2.25
C PRO A 40 10.88 -10.18 2.09
N TRP A 41 10.89 -11.14 1.18
CA TRP A 41 9.73 -11.98 0.85
C TRP A 41 9.06 -12.64 2.05
N ARG A 42 9.83 -13.00 3.08
CA ARG A 42 9.29 -13.61 4.31
C ARG A 42 8.45 -12.62 5.13
N ALA A 43 8.81 -11.33 5.10
CA ALA A 43 8.11 -10.26 5.82
C ALA A 43 6.78 -9.85 5.15
N MET A 44 6.64 -10.13 3.85
CA MET A 44 5.39 -9.94 3.11
C MET A 44 4.24 -10.77 3.69
N LEU A 45 4.53 -11.97 4.18
CA LEU A 45 3.52 -12.82 4.80
C LEU A 45 3.07 -12.24 6.15
N ALA A 46 1.75 -12.11 6.33
CA ALA A 46 1.14 -11.71 7.58
C ALA A 46 0.23 -12.87 8.06
N PRO A 47 0.69 -13.74 8.97
CA PRO A 47 -0.08 -14.90 9.41
C PRO A 47 -1.50 -14.51 9.85
N GLY A 48 -2.50 -15.21 9.31
CA GLY A 48 -3.91 -14.97 9.64
C GLY A 48 -4.53 -13.71 9.01
N ARG A 49 -3.84 -13.03 8.09
CA ARG A 49 -4.33 -11.83 7.41
C ARG A 49 -4.33 -12.03 5.89
N ILE A 50 -5.34 -11.48 5.23
CA ILE A 50 -5.34 -11.30 3.78
C ILE A 50 -4.36 -10.18 3.45
N VAL A 51 -3.30 -10.51 2.71
CA VAL A 51 -2.19 -9.59 2.45
C VAL A 51 -2.49 -8.76 1.20
N ASN A 52 -2.75 -7.49 1.40
CA ASN A 52 -2.81 -6.51 0.31
C ASN A 52 -1.48 -5.75 0.23
N ASN A 53 -1.21 -5.11 -0.91
CA ASN A 53 0.09 -4.50 -1.20
C ASN A 53 -0.01 -2.98 -1.30
N LEU A 54 1.02 -2.26 -0.87
CA LEU A 54 1.10 -0.80 -0.97
C LEU A 54 2.35 -0.39 -1.74
N LEU A 55 2.14 0.37 -2.80
CA LEU A 55 3.22 1.05 -3.52
C LEU A 55 3.45 2.45 -2.92
N VAL A 56 4.72 2.81 -2.79
CA VAL A 56 5.17 4.18 -2.48
C VAL A 56 6.23 4.52 -3.51
N ASP A 57 6.02 5.62 -4.23
CA ASP A 57 6.84 5.98 -5.39
C ASP A 57 6.96 4.84 -6.41
N GLY A 58 5.84 4.15 -6.68
CA GLY A 58 5.78 3.03 -7.63
C GLY A 58 6.45 1.74 -7.18
N VAL A 59 7.05 1.71 -5.99
CA VAL A 59 7.77 0.56 -5.46
C VAL A 59 7.00 -0.08 -4.29
N LEU A 60 7.01 -1.41 -4.22
CA LEU A 60 6.40 -2.18 -3.15
C LEU A 60 7.12 -1.90 -1.82
N ARG A 61 6.45 -1.23 -0.89
CA ARG A 61 7.04 -0.79 0.39
C ARG A 61 6.29 -1.26 1.63
N ALA A 62 5.07 -1.74 1.51
CA ALA A 62 4.33 -2.25 2.67
C ALA A 62 3.25 -3.26 2.28
N THR A 63 2.73 -3.96 3.30
CA THR A 63 1.44 -4.64 3.23
C THR A 63 0.39 -3.90 4.04
N TRP A 64 -0.87 -4.15 3.75
CA TRP A 64 -1.98 -3.53 4.46
C TRP A 64 -3.22 -4.44 4.52
N TRP A 65 -4.12 -4.12 5.45
CA TRP A 65 -5.42 -4.75 5.62
C TRP A 65 -6.37 -3.83 6.40
N ILE A 66 -7.66 -4.15 6.39
CA ILE A 66 -8.67 -3.43 7.18
C ILE A 66 -9.15 -4.34 8.32
N GLU A 67 -8.98 -3.87 9.54
CA GLU A 67 -9.51 -4.47 10.76
C GLU A 67 -10.89 -3.85 11.04
N ARG A 68 -11.92 -4.68 11.24
CA ARG A 68 -13.31 -4.21 11.43
C ARG A 68 -13.86 -4.64 12.77
N GLU A 69 -14.48 -3.70 13.48
CA GLU A 69 -15.24 -3.94 14.70
C GLU A 69 -16.74 -3.71 14.41
N GLY A 70 -17.34 -4.67 13.70
CA GLY A 70 -18.69 -4.53 13.15
C GLY A 70 -18.81 -3.26 12.29
N LYS A 71 -19.91 -2.52 12.47
CA LYS A 71 -20.12 -1.20 11.85
C LYS A 71 -19.61 -0.03 12.71
N ARG A 72 -19.03 -0.30 13.88
CA ARG A 72 -18.60 0.75 14.82
C ARG A 72 -17.32 1.42 14.34
N ARG A 73 -16.36 0.62 13.90
CA ARG A 73 -15.02 1.08 13.56
C ARG A 73 -14.39 0.22 12.46
N ALA A 74 -13.64 0.88 11.59
CA ALA A 74 -12.68 0.25 10.71
C ALA A 74 -11.30 0.90 10.90
N THR A 75 -10.24 0.10 10.93
CA THR A 75 -8.86 0.58 10.99
C THR A 75 -8.08 0.02 9.80
N LEU A 76 -7.52 0.89 8.98
CA LEU A 76 -6.59 0.50 7.92
C LEU A 76 -5.20 0.43 8.54
N ALA A 77 -4.68 -0.79 8.66
CA ALA A 77 -3.38 -1.06 9.22
C ALA A 77 -2.36 -1.25 8.10
N ILE A 78 -1.18 -0.62 8.25
CA ILE A 78 -0.10 -0.57 7.27
C ILE A 78 1.16 -1.09 7.93
N ARG A 79 1.83 -2.06 7.32
CA ARG A 79 3.07 -2.63 7.80
C ARG A 79 4.20 -2.47 6.78
N PRO A 80 5.06 -1.46 6.98
CA PRO A 80 6.18 -1.20 6.08
C PRO A 80 7.25 -2.30 6.10
N PHE A 81 7.94 -2.48 4.98
CA PHE A 81 9.15 -3.32 4.90
C PHE A 81 10.44 -2.57 5.25
N ARG A 82 10.37 -1.25 5.36
CA ARG A 82 11.42 -0.40 5.91
C ARG A 82 10.77 0.81 6.57
N THR A 83 11.53 1.54 7.38
CA THR A 83 11.08 2.85 7.84
C THR A 83 10.78 3.76 6.64
N LEU A 84 9.58 4.34 6.63
CA LEU A 84 9.19 5.35 5.65
C LEU A 84 9.74 6.71 6.11
N SER A 85 10.17 7.54 5.15
CA SER A 85 10.45 8.95 5.44
C SER A 85 9.17 9.67 5.88
N THR A 86 9.32 10.85 6.49
CA THR A 86 8.16 11.66 6.90
C THR A 86 7.25 11.98 5.71
N ALA A 87 7.82 12.38 4.57
CA ALA A 87 7.05 12.70 3.37
C ALA A 87 6.29 11.49 2.83
N GLU A 88 6.94 10.33 2.73
CA GLU A 88 6.29 9.08 2.32
C GLU A 88 5.16 8.69 3.27
N ARG A 89 5.38 8.85 4.59
CA ARG A 89 4.39 8.51 5.60
C ARG A 89 3.16 9.40 5.52
N ASP A 90 3.35 10.70 5.28
CA ASP A 90 2.26 11.66 5.15
C ASP A 90 1.44 11.39 3.89
N GLU A 91 2.10 11.15 2.76
CA GLU A 91 1.44 10.78 1.51
C GLU A 91 0.65 9.47 1.63
N VAL A 92 1.25 8.45 2.24
CA VAL A 92 0.57 7.18 2.52
C VAL A 92 -0.62 7.38 3.45
N ALA A 93 -0.51 8.23 4.47
CA ALA A 93 -1.61 8.50 5.38
C ALA A 93 -2.78 9.18 4.65
N ASP A 94 -2.51 10.12 3.74
CA ASP A 94 -3.54 10.78 2.94
C ASP A 94 -4.26 9.80 2.01
N GLU A 95 -3.51 8.94 1.31
CA GLU A 95 -4.10 7.89 0.48
C GLU A 95 -4.87 6.87 1.34
N ALA A 96 -4.36 6.51 2.52
CA ALA A 96 -5.01 5.54 3.41
C ALA A 96 -6.37 6.05 3.89
N ARG A 97 -6.49 7.36 4.17
CA ARG A 97 -7.77 7.98 4.54
C ARG A 97 -8.79 7.86 3.41
N ARG A 98 -8.40 8.18 2.18
CA ARG A 98 -9.28 8.00 1.00
C ARG A 98 -9.68 6.53 0.82
N MET A 99 -8.72 5.61 0.97
CA MET A 99 -8.97 4.19 0.80
C MET A 99 -9.95 3.65 1.85
N ILE A 100 -9.79 4.00 3.12
CA ILE A 100 -10.67 3.51 4.19
C ILE A 100 -12.06 4.18 4.16
N GLU A 101 -12.15 5.44 3.72
CA GLU A 101 -13.42 6.10 3.45
C GLU A 101 -14.22 5.36 2.37
N PHE A 102 -13.54 4.96 1.30
CA PHE A 102 -14.15 4.17 0.22
C PHE A 102 -14.52 2.75 0.68
N ALA A 103 -13.56 2.02 1.25
CA ALA A 103 -13.71 0.60 1.55
C ALA A 103 -14.60 0.31 2.76
N ALA A 104 -14.71 1.24 3.71
CA ALA A 104 -15.47 1.09 4.95
C ALA A 104 -16.42 2.28 5.20
N ALA A 105 -17.14 2.68 4.14
CA ALA A 105 -18.09 3.78 4.14
C ALA A 105 -19.23 3.62 5.16
N GLU A 106 -19.51 2.41 5.62
CA GLU A 106 -20.53 2.09 6.62
C GLU A 106 -20.03 2.15 8.07
N ALA A 107 -18.71 2.26 8.29
CA ALA A 107 -18.14 2.31 9.63
C ALA A 107 -18.37 3.69 10.29
N GLY A 108 -18.81 3.71 11.54
CA GLY A 108 -19.04 4.93 12.32
C GLY A 108 -17.78 5.71 12.66
N ALA A 109 -16.63 5.04 12.71
CA ALA A 109 -15.31 5.64 12.85
C ALA A 109 -14.29 4.94 11.94
N ARG A 110 -13.34 5.70 11.39
CA ARG A 110 -12.30 5.19 10.49
C ARG A 110 -10.95 5.72 10.96
N ASP A 111 -10.00 4.81 11.16
CA ASP A 111 -8.68 5.12 11.68
C ASP A 111 -7.59 4.57 10.74
N VAL A 112 -6.41 5.20 10.74
CA VAL A 112 -5.22 4.71 10.02
C VAL A 112 -4.14 4.39 11.05
N ARG A 113 -3.53 3.21 10.94
CA ARG A 113 -2.50 2.74 11.87
C ARG A 113 -1.27 2.25 11.12
N PHE A 114 -0.10 2.76 11.49
CA PHE A 114 1.19 2.24 11.04
C PHE A 114 1.74 1.26 12.08
N GLU A 115 2.09 0.05 11.64
CA GLU A 115 2.88 -0.91 12.41
C GLU A 115 4.39 -0.58 12.28
N ALA A 116 5.20 -1.20 13.14
CA ALA A 116 6.65 -1.14 12.99
C ALA A 116 7.09 -1.78 11.66
N ALA A 117 8.19 -1.28 11.10
CA ALA A 117 8.77 -1.86 9.89
C ALA A 117 9.34 -3.27 10.17
N VAL A 118 9.25 -4.16 9.18
CA VAL A 118 9.58 -5.60 9.33
C VAL A 118 10.64 -6.12 8.36
N GLY A 119 11.55 -5.28 7.86
CA GLY A 119 12.63 -5.68 6.95
C GLY A 119 14.00 -5.22 7.40
#